data_AF-J9DYN3-F1
#
_entry.id   AF-J9DYN3-F1
#
_cell.length_a   1.000
_cell.length_b   1.000
_cell.length_c   1.000
_cell.angle_alpha   90.00
_cell.angle_beta   90.00
_cell.angle_gamma   90.00
#
_symmetry.space_group_name_H-M   'P 1'
#
loop_
_entity.id
_entity.type
_entity.pdbx_description
1 polymer ?
#
loop_
_entity_poly.entity_id
_entity_poly.type
_entity_poly.pdbx_seq_one_letter_code
_entity_poly.pdbx_strand_id
1 'polypeptide(L)'
;MIIFFTKLRRKIPAPAYRLARKLFVSAQVLIPFETKLRFYGRVAKKTVPYSLIRGDDCVLQIGMPSDLLNQGRSRSLLFHFLGPKTLVLVEPDANSVATGHRIFNSFKNARTETIIFEGAVSTFEGKLFLEIANNRQATNKPVLSETIRKTKLGDGKLQTIEVRALPIAVYANRAPDLPSVLSVTTNGGELAVVRQYLGEIQKKDWPRIICIAPPQSGLEIEFEKLGYTSLGLDDRGLSFERNS
;
A
#
# COMPACT_ATOMS: atom_id res chain seq x y z
N MET A 1 12.43 2.98 12.47
CA MET A 1 13.71 2.56 11.86
C MET A 1 13.92 3.13 10.45
N ILE A 2 12.91 3.09 9.55
CA ILE A 2 12.92 3.99 8.36
C ILE A 2 13.03 5.45 8.80
N ILE A 3 12.32 5.81 9.89
CA ILE A 3 12.43 7.11 10.59
C ILE A 3 13.87 7.43 11.05
N PHE A 4 14.65 6.40 11.45
CA PHE A 4 16.05 6.59 11.85
C PHE A 4 16.92 6.92 10.63
N PHE A 5 16.73 6.19 9.52
CA PHE A 5 17.45 6.44 8.27
C PHE A 5 17.02 7.72 7.55
N THR A 6 15.77 8.16 7.65
CA THR A 6 15.35 9.46 7.08
C THR A 6 15.95 10.64 7.85
N LYS A 7 16.07 10.54 9.18
CA LYS A 7 16.82 11.51 9.99
C LYS A 7 18.33 11.47 9.70
N LEU A 8 18.91 10.27 9.51
CA LEU A 8 20.33 10.09 9.14
C LEU A 8 20.66 10.61 7.73
N ARG A 9 19.74 10.47 6.76
CA ARG A 9 19.95 10.92 5.37
C ARG A 9 20.27 12.42 5.28
N ARG A 10 19.75 13.23 6.20
CA ARG A 10 20.04 14.66 6.26
C ARG A 10 21.44 14.97 6.83
N LYS A 11 22.10 14.01 7.48
CA LYS A 11 23.36 14.19 8.21
C LYS A 11 24.54 13.41 7.64
N ILE A 12 24.32 12.51 6.67
CA ILE A 12 25.34 11.59 6.15
C ILE A 12 25.45 11.75 4.63
N PRO A 13 26.68 11.79 4.06
CA PRO A 13 26.89 11.78 2.61
C PRO A 13 26.19 10.61 1.92
N ALA A 14 25.63 10.86 0.74
CA ALA A 14 24.85 9.87 -0.02
C ALA A 14 25.55 8.50 -0.22
N PRO A 15 26.89 8.42 -0.48
CA PRO A 15 27.59 7.15 -0.58
C PRO A 15 27.58 6.35 0.73
N ALA A 16 27.87 7.00 1.86
CA ALA A 16 27.87 6.37 3.18
C ALA A 16 26.46 5.92 3.59
N TYR A 17 25.44 6.72 3.30
CA TYR A 17 24.04 6.31 3.49
C TYR A 17 23.69 5.06 2.67
N ARG A 18 24.11 4.99 1.39
CA ARG A 18 23.89 3.82 0.53
C ARG A 18 24.58 2.57 1.07
N LEU A 19 25.82 2.70 1.54
CA LEU A 19 26.58 1.58 2.12
C LEU A 19 25.93 1.10 3.42
N ALA A 20 25.62 2.01 4.35
CA ALA A 20 24.94 1.68 5.60
C ALA A 20 23.60 0.99 5.34
N ARG A 21 22.82 1.48 4.37
CA ARG A 21 21.57 0.83 3.95
C ARG A 21 21.79 -0.57 3.38
N LYS A 22 22.82 -0.79 2.55
CA LYS A 22 23.14 -2.11 2.01
C LYS A 22 23.50 -3.09 3.13
N LEU A 23 24.44 -2.72 4.00
CA LEU A 23 24.85 -3.54 5.15
C LEU A 23 23.66 -3.87 6.05
N PHE A 24 22.82 -2.88 6.30
CA PHE A 24 21.61 -3.06 7.08
C PHE A 24 20.65 -4.07 6.43
N VAL A 25 20.36 -3.92 5.13
CA VAL A 25 19.49 -4.85 4.39
C VAL A 25 20.08 -6.26 4.41
N SER A 26 21.40 -6.42 4.22
CA SER A 26 22.07 -7.71 4.31
C SER A 26 21.93 -8.34 5.69
N ALA A 27 22.13 -7.57 6.77
CA ALA A 27 21.97 -8.05 8.14
C ALA A 27 20.53 -8.49 8.44
N GLN A 28 19.52 -7.83 7.86
CA GLN A 28 18.11 -8.19 8.04
C GLN A 28 17.73 -9.54 7.44
N VAL A 29 18.52 -10.07 6.50
CA VAL A 29 18.28 -11.40 5.93
C VAL A 29 18.49 -12.49 7.00
N LEU A 30 19.40 -12.26 7.95
CA LEU A 30 19.71 -13.22 9.02
C LEU A 30 18.67 -13.25 10.14
N ILE A 31 17.83 -12.21 10.25
CA ILE A 31 16.80 -12.14 11.29
C ILE A 31 15.58 -12.94 10.82
N PRO A 32 15.08 -13.91 11.62
CA PRO A 32 13.87 -14.65 11.29
C PRO A 32 12.70 -13.74 10.97
N PHE A 33 11.90 -14.11 9.96
CA PHE A 33 10.82 -13.29 9.44
C PHE A 33 9.80 -12.91 10.53
N GLU A 34 9.40 -13.87 11.36
CA GLU A 34 8.50 -13.65 12.50
C GLU A 34 9.07 -12.65 13.51
N THR A 35 10.37 -12.74 13.81
CA THR A 35 11.05 -11.80 14.73
C THR A 35 11.02 -10.38 14.18
N LYS A 36 11.28 -10.21 12.87
CA LYS A 36 11.16 -8.90 12.19
C LYS A 36 9.75 -8.34 12.34
N LEU A 37 8.74 -9.17 12.08
CA LEU A 37 7.34 -8.77 12.13
C LEU A 37 6.87 -8.42 13.54
N ARG A 38 7.24 -9.20 14.56
CA ARG A 38 6.93 -8.88 15.96
C ARG A 38 7.55 -7.55 16.37
N PHE A 39 8.80 -7.32 15.99
CA PHE A 39 9.47 -6.05 16.27
C PHE A 39 8.79 -4.89 15.55
N TYR A 40 8.53 -5.02 14.24
CA TYR A 40 7.85 -3.99 13.47
C TYR A 40 6.44 -3.73 13.95
N GLY A 41 5.66 -4.76 14.29
CA GLY A 41 4.32 -4.62 14.85
C GLY A 41 4.33 -3.86 16.18
N ARG A 42 5.29 -4.12 17.07
CA ARG A 42 5.44 -3.35 18.33
C ARG A 42 5.75 -1.88 18.09
N VAL A 43 6.61 -1.57 17.13
CA VAL A 43 6.92 -0.19 16.76
C VAL A 43 5.73 0.47 16.07
N ALA A 44 5.09 -0.26 15.15
CA ALA A 44 3.93 0.19 14.39
C ALA A 44 2.81 0.64 15.34
N LYS A 45 2.49 -0.13 16.38
CA LYS A 45 1.47 0.23 17.39
C LYS A 45 1.66 1.62 18.04
N LYS A 46 2.85 2.21 17.95
CA LYS A 46 3.17 3.54 18.51
C LYS A 46 3.36 4.63 17.44
N THR A 47 3.07 4.33 16.18
CA THR A 47 3.31 5.22 15.05
C THR A 47 2.07 5.32 14.17
N VAL A 48 1.78 6.52 13.68
CA VAL A 48 0.75 6.76 12.65
C VAL A 48 1.12 6.02 11.36
N PRO A 49 0.15 5.48 10.60
CA PRO A 49 -1.29 5.40 10.93
C PRO A 49 -1.65 4.23 11.86
N TYR A 50 -0.73 3.30 12.07
CA TYR A 50 -0.95 2.02 12.73
C TYR A 50 -1.48 2.13 14.17
N SER A 51 -1.09 3.16 14.91
CA SER A 51 -1.60 3.40 16.27
C SER A 51 -3.10 3.73 16.34
N LEU A 52 -3.72 4.06 15.21
CA LEU A 52 -5.13 4.43 15.11
C LEU A 52 -6.03 3.28 14.64
N ILE A 53 -5.45 2.11 14.35
CA ILE A 53 -6.16 0.90 13.93
C ILE A 53 -6.73 0.21 15.16
N ARG A 54 -8.03 -0.06 15.13
CA ARG A 54 -8.82 -0.71 16.18
C ARG A 54 -9.10 -2.16 15.83
N GLY A 55 -9.44 -2.96 16.83
CA GLY A 55 -9.69 -4.40 16.65
C GLY A 55 -10.97 -4.73 15.87
N ASP A 56 -11.90 -3.78 15.81
CA ASP A 56 -13.16 -3.84 15.07
C ASP A 56 -13.06 -3.19 13.68
N ASP A 57 -11.94 -2.58 13.33
CA ASP A 57 -11.75 -1.95 12.03
C ASP A 57 -11.75 -3.00 10.90
N CYS A 58 -12.27 -2.59 9.74
CA CYS A 58 -12.02 -3.24 8.46
C CYS A 58 -11.04 -2.37 7.67
N VAL A 59 -9.92 -2.96 7.23
CA VAL A 59 -8.85 -2.25 6.51
C VAL A 59 -8.88 -2.68 5.05
N LEU A 60 -9.04 -1.73 4.13
CA LEU A 60 -8.86 -1.93 2.70
C LEU A 60 -7.47 -1.44 2.29
N GLN A 61 -6.60 -2.35 1.86
CA GLN A 61 -5.25 -2.07 1.40
C GLN A 61 -5.14 -2.36 -0.09
N ILE A 62 -4.88 -1.30 -0.86
CA ILE A 62 -4.62 -1.35 -2.29
C ILE A 62 -3.11 -1.41 -2.51
N GLY A 63 -2.67 -2.48 -3.17
CA GLY A 63 -1.28 -2.81 -3.41
C GLY A 63 -0.66 -3.55 -2.23
N MET A 64 0.03 -4.63 -2.55
CA MET A 64 0.70 -5.55 -1.65
C MET A 64 1.98 -6.08 -2.34
N PRO A 65 2.94 -5.18 -2.66
CA PRO A 65 4.10 -5.55 -3.45
C PRO A 65 4.95 -6.63 -2.74
N SER A 66 5.27 -7.74 -3.44
CA SER A 66 5.98 -8.89 -2.87
C SER A 66 7.38 -8.57 -2.31
N ASP A 67 8.09 -7.56 -2.81
CA ASP A 67 9.40 -7.18 -2.30
C ASP A 67 9.27 -6.61 -0.88
N LEU A 68 8.22 -5.83 -0.65
CA LEU A 68 7.89 -5.29 0.66
C LEU A 68 7.30 -6.35 1.58
N LEU A 69 6.54 -7.31 1.06
CA LEU A 69 6.10 -8.48 1.81
C LEU A 69 7.29 -9.30 2.32
N ASN A 70 8.21 -9.69 1.42
CA ASN A 70 9.37 -10.51 1.75
C ASN A 70 10.34 -9.80 2.72
N GLN A 71 10.42 -8.47 2.66
CA GLN A 71 11.20 -7.68 3.63
C GLN A 71 10.49 -7.52 4.99
N GLY A 72 9.23 -7.95 5.13
CA GLY A 72 8.42 -7.76 6.34
C GLY A 72 8.02 -6.30 6.57
N ARG A 73 8.09 -5.47 5.52
CA ARG A 73 7.86 -4.03 5.62
C ARG A 73 6.49 -3.61 5.12
N SER A 74 5.78 -4.47 4.38
CA SER A 74 4.48 -4.15 3.77
C SER A 74 3.47 -3.66 4.79
N ARG A 75 2.70 -2.62 4.45
CA ARG A 75 1.57 -2.14 5.27
C ARG A 75 0.56 -3.24 5.52
N SER A 76 0.28 -4.09 4.52
CA SER A 76 -0.60 -5.27 4.65
C SER A 76 -0.17 -6.18 5.80
N LEU A 77 1.13 -6.42 5.95
CA LEU A 77 1.65 -7.23 7.05
C LEU A 77 1.48 -6.51 8.39
N LEU A 78 1.84 -5.23 8.45
CA LEU A 78 1.70 -4.46 9.69
C LEU A 78 0.24 -4.38 10.13
N PHE A 79 -0.71 -4.11 9.22
CA PHE A 79 -2.14 -4.14 9.52
C PHE A 79 -2.58 -5.51 10.03
N HIS A 80 -2.20 -6.60 9.36
CA HIS A 80 -2.51 -7.95 9.85
C HIS A 80 -2.00 -8.19 11.29
N PHE A 81 -0.80 -7.72 11.63
CA PHE A 81 -0.24 -7.84 12.99
C PHE A 81 -0.91 -6.94 14.04
N LEU A 82 -1.53 -5.84 13.63
CA LEU A 82 -2.27 -4.97 14.55
C LEU A 82 -3.56 -5.64 15.01
N GLY A 83 -4.09 -6.55 14.21
CA GLY A 83 -5.29 -7.33 14.54
C GLY A 83 -6.60 -6.59 14.29
N PRO A 84 -6.81 -5.88 13.16
CA PRO A 84 -8.16 -5.46 12.77
C PRO A 84 -9.05 -6.68 12.57
N LYS A 85 -10.36 -6.50 12.59
CA LYS A 85 -11.33 -7.58 12.36
C LYS A 85 -11.11 -8.19 10.98
N THR A 86 -11.03 -7.33 9.97
CA THR A 86 -10.90 -7.72 8.56
C THR A 86 -9.81 -6.91 7.87
N LEU A 87 -9.00 -7.57 7.07
CA LEU A 87 -8.02 -6.98 6.17
C LEU A 87 -8.30 -7.43 4.74
N VAL A 88 -8.77 -6.49 3.92
CA VAL A 88 -9.02 -6.69 2.49
C VAL A 88 -7.83 -6.17 1.70
N LEU A 89 -7.20 -7.04 0.92
CA LEU A 89 -6.04 -6.76 0.11
C LEU A 89 -6.43 -6.81 -1.37
N VAL A 90 -6.01 -5.81 -2.14
CA VAL A 90 -6.22 -5.77 -3.60
C VAL A 90 -4.86 -5.66 -4.27
N GLU A 91 -4.48 -6.64 -5.08
CA GLU A 91 -3.18 -6.68 -5.75
C GLU A 91 -3.32 -7.25 -7.18
N PRO A 92 -2.89 -6.52 -8.22
CA PRO A 92 -2.96 -7.01 -9.59
C PRO A 92 -1.83 -7.97 -10.00
N ASP A 93 -0.68 -7.96 -9.33
CA ASP A 93 0.46 -8.83 -9.66
C ASP A 93 0.31 -10.23 -9.06
N ALA A 94 0.16 -11.25 -9.90
CA ALA A 94 -0.03 -12.64 -9.49
C ALA A 94 1.11 -13.16 -8.58
N ASN A 95 2.36 -12.75 -8.82
CA ASN A 95 3.48 -13.13 -7.95
C ASN A 95 3.35 -12.54 -6.54
N SER A 96 2.87 -11.31 -6.45
CA SER A 96 2.58 -10.63 -5.19
C SER A 96 1.39 -11.24 -4.48
N VAL A 97 0.32 -11.59 -5.19
CA VAL A 97 -0.82 -12.35 -4.66
C VAL A 97 -0.38 -13.70 -4.10
N ALA A 98 0.37 -14.49 -4.87
CA ALA A 98 0.90 -15.79 -4.43
C ALA A 98 1.81 -15.66 -3.20
N THR A 99 2.67 -14.64 -3.17
CA THR A 99 3.52 -14.32 -2.02
C THR A 99 2.67 -13.95 -0.79
N GLY A 100 1.61 -13.16 -0.99
CA GLY A 100 0.64 -12.81 0.03
C GLY A 100 -0.02 -14.05 0.63
N HIS A 101 -0.63 -14.90 -0.20
CA HIS A 101 -1.24 -16.15 0.27
C HIS A 101 -0.25 -17.02 1.06
N ARG A 102 0.96 -17.21 0.55
CA ARG A 102 2.00 -17.99 1.25
C ARG A 102 2.31 -17.42 2.64
N ILE A 103 2.41 -16.09 2.77
CA ILE A 103 2.76 -15.45 4.04
C ILE A 103 1.56 -15.42 4.99
N PHE A 104 0.38 -15.00 4.54
CA PHE A 104 -0.78 -14.87 5.44
C PHE A 104 -1.30 -16.23 5.91
N ASN A 105 -1.22 -17.27 5.06
CA ASN A 105 -1.58 -18.63 5.45
C ASN A 105 -0.60 -19.25 6.47
N SER A 106 0.60 -18.70 6.64
CA SER A 106 1.56 -19.22 7.63
C SER A 106 1.25 -18.72 9.06
N PHE A 107 0.42 -17.68 9.22
CA PHE A 107 0.01 -17.17 10.52
C PHE A 107 -1.10 -18.04 11.15
N LYS A 108 -0.68 -19.05 11.91
CA LYS A 108 -1.60 -19.85 12.72
C LYS A 108 -2.24 -18.96 13.81
N ASN A 109 -3.57 -18.98 13.92
CA ASN A 109 -4.36 -18.22 14.90
C ASN A 109 -4.32 -16.69 14.73
N ALA A 110 -4.30 -16.21 13.48
CA ALA A 110 -4.48 -14.78 13.22
C ALA A 110 -5.83 -14.28 13.76
N ARG A 111 -5.82 -13.11 14.41
CA ARG A 111 -7.05 -12.42 14.85
C ARG A 111 -7.77 -11.69 13.72
N THR A 112 -7.12 -11.56 12.57
CA THR A 112 -7.58 -10.82 11.41
C THR A 112 -7.98 -11.77 10.30
N GLU A 113 -9.23 -11.66 9.85
CA GLU A 113 -9.66 -12.27 8.61
C GLU A 113 -8.96 -11.56 7.43
N THR A 114 -8.19 -12.28 6.62
CA THR A 114 -7.46 -11.69 5.49
C THR A 114 -8.05 -12.18 4.17
N ILE A 115 -8.54 -11.25 3.36
CA ILE A 115 -9.14 -11.52 2.05
C ILE A 115 -8.24 -10.90 0.99
N ILE A 116 -7.85 -11.68 -0.02
CA ILE A 116 -6.98 -11.20 -1.12
C ILE A 116 -7.76 -11.27 -2.42
N PHE A 117 -7.89 -10.11 -3.08
CA PHE A 117 -8.45 -9.98 -4.41
C PHE A 117 -7.32 -9.78 -5.42
N GLU A 118 -7.28 -10.62 -6.45
CA GLU A 118 -6.47 -10.41 -7.63
C GLU A 118 -7.16 -9.40 -8.56
N GLY A 119 -6.57 -8.21 -8.68
CA GLY A 119 -7.14 -7.15 -9.51
C GLY A 119 -6.57 -5.77 -9.24
N ALA A 120 -6.89 -4.86 -10.15
CA ALA A 120 -6.58 -3.44 -10.05
C ALA A 120 -7.81 -2.64 -9.60
N VAL A 121 -7.55 -1.39 -9.24
CA VAL A 121 -8.56 -0.40 -8.85
C VAL A 121 -8.68 0.65 -9.96
N SER A 122 -9.90 0.91 -10.44
CA SER A 122 -10.21 1.82 -11.57
C SER A 122 -11.60 2.46 -11.43
N THR A 123 -11.84 3.64 -12.02
CA THR A 123 -13.18 4.28 -12.03
C THR A 123 -14.25 3.50 -12.76
N PHE A 124 -13.87 2.49 -13.54
CA PHE A 124 -14.77 1.65 -14.32
C PHE A 124 -14.44 0.18 -14.12
N GLU A 125 -15.44 -0.68 -14.30
CA GLU A 125 -15.22 -2.12 -14.43
C GLU A 125 -14.68 -2.44 -15.83
N GLY A 126 -13.57 -3.14 -15.90
CA GLY A 126 -12.98 -3.53 -17.17
C GLY A 126 -11.58 -4.12 -17.04
N LYS A 127 -10.75 -3.84 -18.04
CA LYS A 127 -9.37 -4.31 -18.12
C LYS A 127 -8.43 -3.11 -18.07
N LEU A 128 -7.38 -3.22 -17.26
CA LEU A 128 -6.26 -2.28 -17.26
C LEU A 128 -5.00 -2.99 -17.75
N PHE A 129 -4.18 -2.25 -18.49
CA PHE A 129 -2.83 -2.67 -18.85
C PHE A 129 -1.86 -1.97 -17.90
N LEU A 130 -1.16 -2.76 -17.09
CA LEU A 130 -0.18 -2.25 -16.12
C LEU A 130 1.23 -2.41 -16.66
N GLU A 131 2.06 -1.37 -16.51
CA GLU A 131 3.49 -1.44 -16.86
C GLU A 131 4.27 -2.21 -15.77
N ILE A 132 5.02 -3.22 -16.22
CA ILE A 132 6.06 -3.92 -15.47
C ILE A 132 7.40 -3.54 -16.10
N ALA A 133 8.23 -2.78 -15.36
CA ALA A 133 9.62 -2.59 -15.76
C ALA A 133 10.43 -3.86 -15.44
N ASN A 134 11.38 -4.23 -16.29
CA ASN A 134 12.26 -5.39 -16.06
C ASN A 134 12.83 -5.36 -14.63
N ASN A 135 12.62 -6.45 -13.86
CA ASN A 135 12.97 -6.59 -12.44
C ASN A 135 12.27 -5.64 -11.44
N ARG A 136 11.08 -5.11 -11.76
CA ARG A 136 10.21 -4.38 -10.82
C ARG A 136 8.80 -4.93 -10.88
N GLN A 137 8.03 -4.68 -9.82
CA GLN A 137 6.65 -5.15 -9.69
C GLN A 137 5.70 -4.26 -10.46
N ALA A 138 4.55 -4.81 -10.84
CA ALA A 138 3.53 -4.07 -11.57
C ALA A 138 3.18 -2.77 -10.84
N THR A 139 3.09 -1.69 -11.61
CA THR A 139 2.64 -0.40 -11.09
C THR A 139 1.18 -0.23 -11.47
N ASN A 140 0.34 0.20 -10.54
CA ASN A 140 -1.08 0.46 -10.82
C ASN A 140 -1.27 1.79 -11.60
N LYS A 141 -0.34 2.09 -12.52
CA LYS A 141 -0.42 3.19 -13.45
C LYS A 141 -1.20 2.70 -14.67
N PRO A 142 -2.41 3.19 -14.92
CA PRO A 142 -3.08 2.91 -16.18
C PRO A 142 -2.21 3.46 -17.33
N VAL A 143 -1.86 2.61 -18.30
CA VAL A 143 -1.33 3.09 -19.58
C VAL A 143 -2.47 3.83 -20.28
N LEU A 144 -2.46 5.16 -20.21
CA LEU A 144 -3.38 6.01 -20.96
C LEU A 144 -3.07 5.83 -22.45
N SER A 145 -4.02 5.25 -23.19
CA SER A 145 -4.08 5.10 -24.67
C SER A 145 -3.25 3.96 -25.31
N GLU A 146 -3.89 3.30 -26.29
CA GLU A 146 -3.23 2.40 -27.26
C GLU A 146 -2.10 3.09 -28.04
N THR A 147 -2.16 4.41 -28.18
CA THR A 147 -1.15 5.21 -28.89
C THR A 147 0.17 5.25 -28.12
N ILE A 148 0.15 5.32 -26.79
CA ILE A 148 1.38 5.25 -25.95
C ILE A 148 1.92 3.82 -25.88
N ARG A 149 1.05 2.81 -25.99
CA ARG A 149 1.41 1.39 -26.02
C ARG A 149 2.36 1.09 -27.19
N LYS A 150 2.07 1.60 -28.40
CA LYS A 150 2.92 1.38 -29.58
C LYS A 150 4.28 2.08 -29.48
N THR A 151 4.34 3.29 -28.93
CA THR A 151 5.59 4.09 -28.88
C THR A 151 6.59 3.56 -27.84
N LYS A 152 6.13 3.02 -26.70
CA LYS A 152 7.00 2.50 -25.64
C LYS A 152 7.41 1.03 -25.79
N LEU A 153 6.59 0.20 -26.45
CA LEU A 153 6.93 -1.21 -26.72
C LEU A 153 8.11 -1.36 -27.69
N GLY A 154 8.38 -0.35 -28.52
CA GLY A 154 9.54 -0.33 -29.43
C GLY A 154 10.90 -0.40 -28.73
N ASP A 155 10.99 -0.03 -27.45
CA ASP A 155 12.25 0.03 -26.69
C ASP A 155 12.58 -1.25 -25.89
N GLY A 156 11.72 -2.27 -25.89
CA GLY A 156 11.98 -3.58 -25.25
C GLY A 156 12.15 -3.59 -23.72
N LYS A 157 11.90 -2.47 -23.01
CA LYS A 157 12.17 -2.32 -21.57
C LYS A 157 10.95 -2.43 -20.64
N LEU A 158 9.74 -2.51 -21.19
CA LEU A 158 8.49 -2.52 -20.44
C LEU A 158 7.59 -3.66 -20.94
N GLN A 159 7.15 -4.52 -20.01
CA GLN A 159 6.11 -5.51 -20.26
C GLN A 159 4.76 -4.95 -19.78
N THR A 160 3.67 -5.29 -20.45
CA THR A 160 2.31 -4.95 -20.00
C THR A 160 1.55 -6.20 -19.61
N ILE A 161 0.95 -6.22 -18.42
CA ILE A 161 -0.02 -7.26 -18.05
C ILE A 161 -1.43 -6.71 -18.14
N GLU A 162 -2.35 -7.54 -18.64
CA GLU A 162 -3.77 -7.26 -18.62
C GLU A 162 -4.37 -7.77 -17.31
N VAL A 163 -5.05 -6.90 -16.57
CA VAL A 163 -5.65 -7.25 -15.28
C VAL A 163 -7.08 -6.76 -15.21
N ARG A 164 -7.94 -7.52 -14.52
CA ARG A 164 -9.28 -7.06 -14.18
C ARG A 164 -9.17 -5.85 -13.26
N ALA A 165 -9.91 -4.80 -13.57
CA ALA A 165 -10.00 -3.60 -12.76
C ALA A 165 -11.43 -3.34 -12.34
N LEU A 166 -11.62 -2.97 -11.08
CA LEU A 166 -12.92 -2.67 -10.50
C LEU A 166 -12.85 -1.35 -9.72
N PRO A 167 -13.98 -0.63 -9.58
CA PRO A 167 -14.09 0.50 -8.65
C PRO A 167 -13.76 0.11 -7.22
N ILE A 168 -13.14 1.03 -6.47
CA ILE A 168 -12.82 0.82 -5.06
C ILE A 168 -14.07 0.45 -4.25
N ALA A 169 -15.21 1.08 -4.56
CA ALA A 169 -16.49 0.81 -3.93
C ALA A 169 -16.93 -0.64 -4.11
N VAL A 170 -16.57 -1.31 -5.22
CA VAL A 170 -16.88 -2.72 -5.42
C VAL A 170 -16.08 -3.59 -4.45
N TYR A 171 -14.79 -3.30 -4.24
CA TYR A 171 -14.00 -4.01 -3.25
C TYR A 171 -14.46 -3.71 -1.82
N ALA A 172 -14.79 -2.45 -1.52
CA ALA A 172 -15.32 -2.05 -0.22
C ALA A 172 -16.67 -2.73 0.09
N ASN A 173 -17.56 -2.85 -0.90
CA ASN A 173 -18.85 -3.52 -0.74
C ASN A 173 -18.74 -5.06 -0.67
N ARG A 174 -17.62 -5.64 -1.12
CA ARG A 174 -17.32 -7.08 -0.98
C ARG A 174 -16.64 -7.42 0.34
N ALA A 175 -16.23 -6.42 1.11
CA ALA A 175 -15.74 -6.62 2.46
C ALA A 175 -16.93 -7.02 3.37
N PRO A 176 -16.70 -7.86 4.40
CA PRO A 176 -17.74 -8.19 5.38
C PRO A 176 -18.31 -6.97 6.10
N ASP A 177 -17.48 -5.94 6.30
CA ASP A 177 -17.84 -4.66 6.89
C ASP A 177 -17.28 -3.51 6.04
N LEU A 178 -17.95 -2.35 6.03
CA LEU A 178 -17.47 -1.17 5.32
C LEU A 178 -16.09 -0.76 5.87
N PRO A 179 -15.02 -0.65 5.05
CA PRO A 179 -13.68 -0.44 5.56
C PRO A 179 -13.49 0.91 6.27
N SER A 180 -13.22 0.96 7.57
CA SER A 180 -12.95 2.23 8.26
C SER A 180 -11.58 2.82 7.90
N VAL A 181 -10.70 2.04 7.27
CA VAL A 181 -9.33 2.44 6.89
C VAL A 181 -9.07 2.10 5.44
N LEU A 182 -8.60 3.08 4.66
CA LEU A 182 -8.06 2.88 3.33
C LEU A 182 -6.55 3.13 3.32
N SER A 183 -5.78 2.21 2.77
CA SER A 183 -4.37 2.41 2.53
C SER A 183 -4.01 2.08 1.08
N VAL A 184 -3.30 2.99 0.42
CA VAL A 184 -2.91 2.89 -0.98
C VAL A 184 -1.38 2.88 -1.06
N THR A 185 -0.82 1.83 -1.64
CA THR A 185 0.62 1.67 -1.86
C THR A 185 0.83 1.02 -3.22
N THR A 186 0.86 1.83 -4.27
CA THR A 186 0.71 1.35 -5.65
C THR A 186 1.80 1.88 -6.57
N ASN A 187 3.09 1.69 -6.30
CA ASN A 187 4.23 2.04 -7.17
C ASN A 187 4.03 3.23 -8.17
N GLY A 188 3.47 4.35 -7.72
CA GLY A 188 3.25 5.57 -8.54
C GLY A 188 1.86 5.78 -9.14
N GLY A 189 0.87 4.92 -8.86
CA GLY A 189 -0.54 5.10 -9.23
C GLY A 189 -1.41 5.71 -8.12
N GLU A 190 -0.84 6.05 -6.97
CA GLU A 190 -1.59 6.29 -5.74
C GLU A 190 -2.50 7.53 -5.85
N LEU A 191 -1.96 8.60 -6.44
CA LEU A 191 -2.70 9.85 -6.60
C LEU A 191 -3.88 9.69 -7.58
N ALA A 192 -3.68 8.90 -8.64
CA ALA A 192 -4.74 8.61 -9.60
C ALA A 192 -5.86 7.80 -8.92
N VAL A 193 -5.50 6.75 -8.19
CA VAL A 193 -6.45 5.97 -7.38
C VAL A 193 -7.20 6.91 -6.45
N VAL A 194 -6.52 7.66 -5.59
CA VAL A 194 -7.16 8.52 -4.59
C VAL A 194 -8.07 9.57 -5.21
N ARG A 195 -7.60 10.34 -6.20
CA ARG A 195 -8.38 11.41 -6.85
C ARG A 195 -9.64 10.91 -7.52
N GLN A 196 -9.58 9.72 -8.11
CA GLN A 196 -10.72 9.07 -8.73
C GLN A 196 -11.86 8.79 -7.75
N TYR A 197 -11.56 8.67 -6.46
CA TYR A 197 -12.55 8.30 -5.43
C TYR A 197 -12.88 9.40 -4.43
N LEU A 198 -12.28 10.60 -4.56
CA LEU A 198 -12.61 11.73 -3.68
C LEU A 198 -14.12 12.04 -3.66
N GLY A 199 -14.79 11.93 -4.81
CA GLY A 199 -16.23 12.12 -4.90
C GLY A 199 -17.05 11.04 -4.20
N GLU A 200 -16.60 9.78 -4.20
CA GLU A 200 -17.24 8.69 -3.45
C GLU A 200 -17.00 8.83 -1.94
N ILE A 201 -15.76 9.18 -1.57
CA ILE A 201 -15.33 9.46 -0.20
C ILE A 201 -16.18 10.55 0.44
N GLN A 202 -16.47 11.61 -0.34
CA GLN A 202 -17.33 12.70 0.09
C GLN A 202 -18.78 12.24 0.25
N LYS A 203 -19.34 11.56 -0.76
CA LYS A 203 -20.76 11.13 -0.76
C LYS A 203 -21.10 10.13 0.34
N LYS A 204 -20.16 9.25 0.68
CA LYS A 204 -20.38 8.13 1.63
C LYS A 204 -19.85 8.39 3.04
N ASP A 205 -19.31 9.58 3.28
CA ASP A 205 -18.66 9.91 4.55
C ASP A 205 -17.58 8.89 4.96
N TRP A 206 -16.80 8.40 3.99
CA TRP A 206 -15.94 7.23 4.11
C TRP A 206 -14.58 7.45 3.46
N PRO A 207 -13.45 6.90 3.95
CA PRO A 207 -13.23 6.16 5.20
C PRO A 207 -12.77 7.07 6.36
N ARG A 208 -12.69 6.55 7.60
CA ARG A 208 -12.17 7.31 8.76
C ARG A 208 -10.68 7.66 8.61
N ILE A 209 -9.86 6.72 8.12
CA ILE A 209 -8.41 6.92 7.93
C ILE A 209 -8.03 6.66 6.47
N ILE A 210 -7.16 7.52 5.92
CA ILE A 210 -6.55 7.32 4.59
C ILE A 210 -5.02 7.35 4.72
N CYS A 211 -4.35 6.33 4.18
CA CYS A 211 -2.89 6.22 4.18
C CYS A 211 -2.38 6.13 2.74
N ILE A 212 -1.43 6.97 2.33
CA ILE A 212 -0.96 7.05 0.93
C ILE A 212 0.56 6.98 0.90
N ALA A 213 1.13 6.06 0.12
CA ALA A 213 2.58 5.91 -0.02
C ALA A 213 2.98 5.82 -1.50
N PRO A 214 3.87 6.69 -2.02
CA PRO A 214 4.71 7.65 -1.28
C PRO A 214 4.00 8.99 -0.98
N PRO A 215 4.61 9.89 -0.16
CA PRO A 215 4.10 11.24 0.04
C PRO A 215 4.01 11.99 -1.29
N GLN A 216 2.90 12.69 -1.52
CA GLN A 216 2.67 13.52 -2.71
C GLN A 216 2.27 14.92 -2.25
N SER A 217 2.83 15.95 -2.89
CA SER A 217 2.52 17.35 -2.57
C SER A 217 1.10 17.73 -2.99
N GLY A 218 0.39 18.46 -2.15
CA GLY A 218 -0.91 19.05 -2.48
C GLY A 218 -2.11 18.16 -2.16
N LEU A 219 -1.88 16.91 -1.76
CA LEU A 219 -2.92 16.03 -1.25
C LEU A 219 -3.54 16.57 0.04
N GLU A 220 -2.75 17.24 0.88
CA GLU A 220 -3.22 17.79 2.13
C GLU A 220 -4.38 18.78 1.92
N ILE A 221 -4.26 19.67 0.93
CA ILE A 221 -5.30 20.65 0.59
C ILE A 221 -6.54 19.97 0.02
N GLU A 222 -6.36 18.92 -0.80
CA GLU A 222 -7.48 18.16 -1.37
C GLU A 222 -8.27 17.44 -0.26
N PHE A 223 -7.57 16.82 0.69
CA PHE A 223 -8.18 16.09 1.80
C PHE A 223 -8.79 17.00 2.87
N GLU A 224 -8.19 18.16 3.14
CA GLU A 224 -8.77 19.16 4.04
C GLU A 224 -10.15 19.62 3.57
N LYS A 225 -10.33 19.84 2.26
CA LYS A 225 -11.64 20.17 1.66
C LYS A 225 -12.69 19.07 1.83
N LEU A 226 -12.25 17.83 2.08
CA LEU A 226 -13.11 16.68 2.33
C LEU A 226 -13.31 16.43 3.83
N GLY A 227 -12.86 17.34 4.69
CA GLY A 227 -12.98 17.22 6.13
C GLY A 227 -11.95 16.28 6.76
N TYR A 228 -10.76 16.12 6.17
CA TYR A 228 -9.67 15.35 6.78
C TYR A 228 -8.58 16.25 7.34
N THR A 229 -8.00 15.83 8.45
CA THR A 229 -6.78 16.40 9.02
C THR A 229 -5.57 15.54 8.67
N SER A 230 -4.48 16.18 8.24
CA SER A 230 -3.20 15.49 8.03
C SER A 230 -2.57 15.09 9.36
N LEU A 231 -2.26 13.81 9.50
CA LEU A 231 -1.54 13.26 10.64
C LEU A 231 -0.01 13.32 10.46
N GLY A 232 0.45 13.81 9.31
CA GLY A 232 1.85 13.93 8.95
C GLY A 232 2.43 12.70 8.24
N LEU A 233 3.77 12.66 8.19
CA LEU A 233 4.52 11.60 7.52
C LEU A 233 4.59 10.35 8.39
N ASP A 234 4.20 9.21 7.82
CA ASP A 234 4.41 7.89 8.40
C ASP A 234 5.70 7.21 7.87
N ASP A 235 5.85 5.90 8.12
CA ASP A 235 7.04 5.16 7.71
C ASP A 235 7.21 5.02 6.18
N ARG A 236 6.17 5.32 5.40
CA ARG A 236 6.11 5.15 3.94
C ARG A 236 5.50 6.33 3.18
N GLY A 237 4.78 7.22 3.85
CA GLY A 237 3.77 8.03 3.19
C GLY A 237 3.19 9.16 4.03
N LEU A 238 2.01 9.60 3.63
CA LEU A 238 1.15 10.53 4.36
C LEU A 238 -0.07 9.78 4.88
N SER A 239 -0.56 10.18 6.04
CA SER A 239 -1.78 9.66 6.63
C SER A 239 -2.73 10.80 7.00
N PHE A 240 -4.03 10.54 6.86
CA PHE A 240 -5.11 11.49 7.09
C PHE A 240 -6.18 10.83 7.96
N GLU A 241 -6.80 11.60 8.84
CA GLU A 241 -7.96 11.18 9.63
C GLU A 241 -9.12 12.15 9.40
N ARG A 242 -10.33 11.62 9.24
CA ARG A 242 -11.53 12.41 9.05
C ARG A 242 -11.90 13.13 10.35
N ASN A 243 -12.23 14.41 10.24
CA ASN A 243 -12.76 15.22 11.34
C ASN A 243 -14.13 14.62 11.71
N SER A 244 -14.27 14.22 12.97
CA SER A 244 -15.52 13.67 13.53
C SER A 244 -16.55 14.77 13.74
#